data_AF-A0A2G9LVW9-F1
#
_entry.id   AF-A0A2G9LVW9-F1
#
_cell.length_a   1.000
_cell.length_b   1.000
_cell.length_c   1.000
_cell.angle_alpha   90.00
_cell.angle_beta   90.00
_cell.angle_gamma   90.00
#
_symmetry.space_group_name_H-M   'P 1'
#
loop_
_entity.id
_entity.type
_entity.pdbx_description
1 polymer ?
#
loop_
_entity_poly.entity_id
_entity_poly.type
_entity_poly.pdbx_seq_one_letter_code
_entity_poly.pdbx_strand_id
1 'polypeptide(L)' 'WSKVVRTKYAEPVYDKDYAKYMIDHRTDLKGFYLAGIQHTYPKIRNMNTALESGIKISKLVEEDIDNGDI' A
#
# COMPACT_ATOMS: atom_id res chain seq x y z
N TRP A 1 -32.19 -9.03 13.42
CA TRP A 1 -31.42 -10.24 13.08
C TRP A 1 -30.04 -9.77 12.62
N SER A 2 -28.96 -10.33 13.15
CA SER A 2 -27.59 -9.93 12.76
C SER A 2 -26.87 -11.14 12.18
N LYS A 3 -26.34 -11.00 10.96
CA LYS A 3 -25.53 -12.04 10.31
C LYS A 3 -24.09 -11.92 10.81
N VAL A 4 -23.62 -12.92 11.56
CA VAL A 4 -22.21 -13.00 11.98
C VAL A 4 -21.37 -13.44 10.78
N VAL A 5 -20.40 -12.61 10.39
CA VAL A 5 -19.47 -12.91 9.29
C VAL A 5 -18.05 -12.94 9.83
N ARG A 6 -17.31 -14.00 9.49
CA ARG A 6 -15.89 -14.16 9.85
C ARG A 6 -15.04 -14.05 8.60
N THR A 7 -14.07 -13.14 8.60
CA THR A 7 -13.11 -12.96 7.50
C THR A 7 -11.70 -13.09 8.05
N LYS A 8 -10.97 -14.12 7.62
CA LYS A 8 -9.63 -14.46 8.15
C LYS A 8 -8.59 -13.35 7.92
N TYR A 9 -8.73 -12.58 6.84
CA TYR A 9 -7.78 -11.54 6.42
C TYR A 9 -8.45 -10.16 6.38
N ALA A 10 -9.32 -9.87 7.35
CA ALA A 10 -10.04 -8.59 7.40
C ALA A 10 -9.10 -7.40 7.61
N GLU A 11 -8.02 -7.62 8.35
CA GLU A 11 -7.03 -6.62 8.70
C GLU A 11 -5.63 -7.25 8.73
N PRO A 12 -4.60 -6.56 8.23
CA PRO A 12 -3.23 -6.99 8.40
C PRO A 12 -2.82 -6.84 9.86
N VAL A 13 -2.14 -7.85 10.37
CA VAL A 13 -1.52 -7.79 11.69
C VAL A 13 -0.05 -7.51 11.47
N TYR A 14 0.37 -6.31 11.84
CA TYR A 14 1.77 -5.91 11.79
C TYR A 14 2.47 -6.35 13.06
N ASP A 15 3.67 -6.89 12.93
CA ASP A 15 4.54 -7.08 14.08
C ASP A 15 5.28 -5.78 14.43
N LYS A 16 6.14 -5.85 15.46
CA LYS A 16 6.91 -4.71 15.98
C LYS A 16 7.99 -4.23 15.01
N ASP A 17 8.41 -5.09 14.10
CA ASP A 17 9.53 -4.89 13.18
C ASP A 17 9.06 -4.67 11.74
N TYR A 18 7.74 -4.61 11.49
CA TYR A 18 7.14 -4.49 10.15
C TYR A 18 7.72 -3.32 9.36
N ALA A 19 8.02 -2.20 10.01
CA ALA A 19 8.69 -1.06 9.39
C ALA A 19 10.03 -1.40 8.71
N LYS A 20 10.75 -2.43 9.21
CA LYS A 20 12.08 -2.83 8.70
C LYS A 20 12.00 -3.65 7.42
N TYR A 21 10.91 -4.38 7.21
CA TYR A 21 10.72 -5.25 6.04
C TYR A 21 9.53 -4.83 5.17
N MET A 22 8.91 -3.70 5.48
CA MET A 22 7.90 -3.09 4.64
C MET A 22 8.52 -2.80 3.28
N ILE A 23 7.94 -3.38 2.24
CA ILE A 23 8.39 -3.20 0.86
C ILE A 23 8.18 -1.73 0.47
N ASP A 24 9.05 -1.20 -0.38
CA ASP A 24 8.87 0.14 -0.92
C ASP A 24 7.79 0.16 -2.02
N HIS A 25 7.29 1.35 -2.33
CA HIS A 25 6.32 1.56 -3.40
C HIS A 25 6.92 1.28 -4.78
N ARG A 26 8.18 1.65 -4.99
CA ARG A 26 8.95 1.27 -6.18
C ARG A 26 9.53 -0.13 -5.94
N THR A 27 9.32 -1.02 -6.90
CA THR A 27 9.91 -2.36 -6.85
C THR A 27 11.14 -2.42 -7.75
N ASP A 28 11.89 -3.52 -7.66
CA ASP A 28 13.03 -3.78 -8.55
C ASP A 28 12.58 -3.96 -10.03
N LEU A 29 11.28 -4.13 -10.27
CA LEU A 29 10.70 -4.24 -11.60
C LEU A 29 10.25 -2.85 -12.09
N LYS A 30 10.89 -2.40 -13.16
CA LYS A 30 10.52 -1.15 -13.85
C LYS A 30 9.04 -1.17 -14.25
N GLY A 31 8.34 -0.09 -13.93
CA GLY A 31 6.91 0.07 -14.23
C GLY A 31 5.98 -0.69 -13.28
N PHE A 32 6.52 -1.36 -12.25
CA PHE A 32 5.72 -2.08 -11.27
C PHE A 32 5.81 -1.41 -9.89
N TYR A 33 4.64 -0.99 -9.41
CA TYR A 33 4.49 -0.24 -8.17
C TYR A 33 3.53 -0.94 -7.21
N LEU A 34 3.80 -0.84 -5.91
CA LEU A 34 2.96 -1.40 -4.87
C LEU A 34 2.12 -0.32 -4.18
N ALA A 35 0.81 -0.53 -4.17
CA ALA A 35 -0.16 0.35 -3.52
C ALA A 35 -0.97 -0.41 -2.47
N GLY A 36 -1.51 0.35 -1.52
CA GLY A 36 -2.57 -0.12 -0.64
C GLY A 36 -2.08 -0.56 0.73
N ILE A 37 -2.66 -1.65 1.23
CA ILE A 37 -2.74 -1.89 2.67
C ILE A 37 -1.38 -2.16 3.33
N GLN A 38 -0.43 -2.73 2.59
CA GLN A 38 0.90 -3.04 3.10
C GLN A 38 1.70 -1.78 3.49
N HIS A 39 1.40 -0.63 2.89
CA HIS A 39 2.05 0.65 3.20
C HIS A 39 1.21 1.51 4.16
N THR A 40 0.17 0.92 4.75
CA THR A 40 -0.70 1.67 5.67
C THR A 40 -0.07 1.78 7.06
N TYR A 41 0.86 0.90 7.43
CA TYR A 41 1.60 1.00 8.69
C TYR A 41 2.33 2.35 8.82
N PRO A 42 2.29 3.04 9.98
CA PRO A 42 1.62 2.67 11.23
C PRO A 42 0.17 3.19 11.35
N LYS A 43 -0.40 3.74 10.27
CA LYS A 43 -1.78 4.23 10.24
C LYS A 43 -2.78 3.07 10.29
N ILE A 44 -4.01 3.40 10.71
CA ILE A 44 -5.13 2.46 10.68
C ILE A 44 -5.65 2.25 9.26
N ARG A 45 -6.10 1.04 8.95
CA ARG A 45 -6.76 0.71 7.68
C ARG A 45 -8.08 1.46 7.56
N ASN A 46 -8.16 2.42 6.63
CA ASN A 46 -9.40 3.08 6.25
C ASN A 46 -9.42 3.45 4.75
N MET A 47 -10.56 3.92 4.25
CA MET A 47 -10.67 4.31 2.83
C MET A 47 -9.74 5.47 2.45
N ASN A 48 -9.49 6.40 3.36
CA ASN A 48 -8.59 7.54 3.11
C ASN A 48 -7.15 7.07 2.89
N THR A 49 -6.66 6.11 3.68
CA THR A 49 -5.31 5.55 3.51
C THR A 49 -5.14 4.83 2.18
N ALA A 50 -6.19 4.16 1.69
CA ALA A 50 -6.18 3.56 0.36
C ALA A 50 -6.12 4.62 -0.75
N LEU A 51 -6.90 5.69 -0.61
CA LEU A 51 -6.90 6.80 -1.56
C LEU A 51 -5.56 7.55 -1.57
N GLU A 52 -5.03 7.90 -0.40
CA GLU A 52 -3.70 8.52 -0.25
C GLU A 52 -2.61 7.67 -0.89
N SER A 53 -2.65 6.35 -0.67
CA SER A 53 -1.70 5.43 -1.30
C SER A 53 -1.82 5.45 -2.83
N GLY A 54 -3.03 5.48 -3.37
CA GLY A 54 -3.23 5.54 -4.83
C GLY A 54 -2.71 6.84 -5.44
N ILE A 55 -3.03 7.98 -4.81
CA ILE A 55 -2.54 9.30 -5.25
C ILE A 55 -1.00 9.35 -5.20
N LYS A 56 -0.39 8.78 -4.15
CA LYS A 56 1.06 8.73 -4.03
C LYS A 56 1.69 7.93 -5.17
N ILE A 57 1.15 6.75 -5.50
CA ILE A 57 1.68 5.95 -6.62
C ILE A 57 1.50 6.66 -7.96
N SER A 58 0.36 7.31 -8.19
CA SER A 58 0.14 8.07 -9.42
C SER A 58 1.25 9.09 -9.67
N LYS A 59 1.66 9.81 -8.61
CA LYS A 59 2.76 10.79 -8.71
C LYS A 59 4.11 10.15 -8.99
N LEU A 60 4.41 9.01 -8.35
CA LEU A 60 5.66 8.28 -8.63
C LEU A 60 5.71 7.78 -10.08
N VAL A 61 4.57 7.33 -10.61
CA VAL A 61 4.45 6.91 -12.01
C VAL A 61 4.67 8.09 -12.96
N GLU A 62 4.05 9.24 -12.69
CA GLU A 62 4.27 10.47 -13.47
C GLU A 62 5.74 10.90 -13.46
N GLU A 63 6.39 10.91 -12.28
CA GLU A 63 7.81 11.21 -12.13
C GLU A 63 8.68 10.26 -12.97
N ASP A 64 8.42 8.96 -12.91
CA ASP A 64 9.24 7.96 -13.60
C ASP A 64 9.00 7.99 -15.13
N ILE A 65 7.81 8.39 -15.58
CA ILE A 65 7.53 8.69 -17.01
C ILE A 65 8.31 9.93 -17.47
N ASP A 66 8.26 11.02 -16.70
CA ASP A 66 8.93 12.28 -17.04
C ASP A 66 10.46 12.12 -17.09
N ASN A 67 11.02 11.25 -16.25
CA ASN A 67 12.44 10.91 -16.24
C ASN A 67 12.85 9.92 -17.36
N GLY A 68 11.89 9.32 -18.07
CA GLY A 68 12.13 8.28 -19.07
C GLY A 68 12.61 6.95 -18.50
N ASP A 69 12.30 6.68 -17.22
CA ASP A 69 12.69 5.46 -16.53
C ASP A 69 11.78 4.27 -16.88
N ILE A 70 10.56 4.55 -17.36
CA ILE A 70 9.53 3.61 -17.84
C ILE A 70 8.84 4.08 -19.13
#